data_AF-A0A3B8TMH3-F1
#
_entry.id   AF-A0A3B8TMH3-F1
#
_cell.length_a   1.000
_cell.length_b   1.000
_cell.length_c   1.000
_cell.angle_alpha   90.00
_cell.angle_beta   90.00
_cell.angle_gamma   90.00
#
_symmetry.space_group_name_H-M   'P 1'
#
loop_
_entity.id
_entity.type
_entity.pdbx_description
1 polymer ?
#
loop_
_entity_poly.entity_id
_entity_poly.type
_entity_poly.pdbx_seq_one_letter_code
_entity_poly.pdbx_strand_id
1 'polypeptide(L)'
;NFRMRAMVVSFLTHLLWQDWRWGSPILSKYFLDFEPGIHFSQFQMQAGVTGINTVRMYNPVKQSMDNDAEGAFIKRWVPELSNVPIQFIHEPWKLTALDRKFLNLNNAYPDPIVNHIEAGREARKRIWSIRNNPTVQEESRRILKRHTLPGRRNA
;
A
#
# COMPACT_ATOMS: atom_id res chain seq x y z
N ASN A 1 10.74 8.47 -5.81
CA ASN A 1 10.27 8.14 -4.44
C ASN A 1 9.77 6.70 -4.42
N PHE A 2 10.56 5.77 -3.85
CA PHE A 2 10.23 4.33 -3.81
C PHE A 2 9.10 4.00 -2.83
N ARG A 3 9.04 4.71 -1.69
CA ARG A 3 8.09 4.46 -0.61
C ARG A 3 6.65 4.72 -1.01
N MET A 4 6.41 5.76 -1.82
CA MET A 4 5.09 6.03 -2.39
C MET A 4 4.63 4.93 -3.35
N ARG A 5 5.53 4.38 -4.18
CA ARG A 5 5.21 3.23 -5.05
C ARG A 5 4.83 2.01 -4.21
N ALA A 6 5.62 1.71 -3.18
CA ALA A 6 5.33 0.61 -2.25
C ALA A 6 3.98 0.79 -1.53
N MET A 7 3.64 2.02 -1.14
CA MET A 7 2.34 2.33 -0.52
C MET A 7 1.17 2.06 -1.47
N VAL A 8 1.27 2.48 -2.74
CA VAL A 8 0.22 2.22 -3.75
C VAL A 8 0.06 0.72 -3.99
N VAL A 9 1.17 -0.02 -4.14
CA VAL A 9 1.12 -1.48 -4.32
C VAL A 9 0.50 -2.16 -3.10
N SER A 10 0.93 -1.78 -1.88
CA SER A 10 0.37 -2.35 -0.66
C SER A 10 -1.11 -2.03 -0.48
N PHE A 11 -1.58 -0.84 -0.89
CA PHE A 11 -2.98 -0.49 -0.83
C PHE A 11 -3.80 -1.40 -1.76
N LEU A 12 -3.33 -1.57 -3.00
CA LEU A 12 -3.95 -2.44 -3.99
C LEU A 12 -4.01 -3.91 -3.52
N THR A 13 -2.89 -4.47 -3.07
CA THR A 13 -2.78 -5.93 -2.84
C THR A 13 -3.23 -6.36 -1.46
N HIS A 14 -3.07 -5.52 -0.43
CA HIS A 14 -3.39 -5.90 0.95
C HIS A 14 -4.69 -5.28 1.46
N LEU A 15 -4.96 -4.01 1.14
CA LEU A 15 -6.18 -3.34 1.63
C LEU A 15 -7.37 -3.64 0.71
N LEU A 16 -7.16 -3.66 -0.61
CA LEU A 16 -8.20 -3.97 -1.59
C LEU A 16 -8.21 -5.44 -2.05
N TRP A 17 -7.21 -6.25 -1.63
CA TRP A 17 -7.09 -7.66 -2.01
C TRP A 17 -7.10 -7.92 -3.53
N GLN A 18 -6.58 -6.98 -4.31
CA GLN A 18 -6.48 -7.13 -5.75
C GLN A 18 -5.20 -7.84 -6.15
N ASP A 19 -5.28 -8.61 -7.23
CA ASP A 19 -4.13 -9.33 -7.75
C ASP A 19 -3.10 -8.36 -8.36
N TRP A 20 -1.85 -8.49 -7.94
CA TRP A 20 -0.75 -7.63 -8.37
C TRP A 20 -0.56 -7.58 -9.88
N ARG A 21 -0.92 -8.67 -10.59
CA ARG A 21 -0.82 -8.79 -12.05
C ARG A 21 -1.70 -7.79 -12.78
N TRP A 22 -2.75 -7.27 -12.12
CA TRP A 22 -3.63 -6.26 -12.68
C TRP A 22 -3.03 -4.85 -12.52
N GLY A 23 -2.41 -4.56 -11.38
CA GLY A 23 -1.84 -3.25 -11.10
C GLY A 23 -0.49 -2.99 -11.76
N SER A 24 0.33 -4.03 -11.93
CA SER A 24 1.70 -3.89 -12.43
C SER A 24 1.78 -3.31 -13.86
N PRO A 25 0.99 -3.79 -14.85
CA PRO A 25 0.99 -3.24 -16.20
C PRO A 25 0.40 -1.83 -16.31
N ILE A 26 -0.42 -1.41 -15.34
CA ILE A 26 -0.99 -0.06 -15.30
C ILE A 26 0.10 0.90 -14.82
N LEU A 27 0.71 0.60 -13.66
CA LEU A 27 1.75 1.47 -13.09
C LEU A 27 2.99 1.59 -13.98
N SER A 28 3.35 0.55 -14.75
CA SER A 28 4.47 0.64 -15.68
C SER A 28 4.30 1.71 -16.75
N LYS A 29 3.05 2.00 -17.17
CA LYS A 29 2.76 3.05 -18.17
C LYS A 29 2.96 4.46 -17.65
N TYR A 30 2.94 4.65 -16.34
CA TYR A 30 3.08 5.97 -15.70
C TYR A 30 4.51 6.28 -15.24
N PHE A 31 5.42 5.31 -15.28
CA PHE A 31 6.80 5.49 -14.83
C PHE A 31 7.72 5.83 -16.00
N LEU A 32 8.24 7.06 -16.00
CA LEU A 32 9.25 7.51 -16.97
C LEU A 32 10.57 6.74 -16.82
N ASP A 33 10.84 6.23 -15.61
CA ASP A 33 11.98 5.38 -15.24
C ASP A 33 11.61 3.88 -15.25
N PHE A 34 10.60 3.49 -16.02
CA PHE A 34 10.21 2.08 -16.12
C PHE A 34 11.36 1.24 -16.67
N GLU A 35 11.82 0.30 -15.86
CA GLU A 35 12.73 -0.75 -16.26
C GLU A 35 12.12 -2.09 -15.79
N PRO A 36 11.88 -3.05 -16.70
CA PRO A 36 11.15 -4.28 -16.37
C PRO A 36 11.85 -5.15 -15.31
N GLY A 37 13.18 -5.27 -15.34
CA GLY A 37 13.95 -6.05 -14.37
C GLY A 37 13.78 -5.55 -12.92
N ILE A 38 13.63 -4.24 -12.75
CA ILE A 38 13.40 -3.59 -11.46
C ILE A 38 11.91 -3.58 -11.13
N HIS A 39 11.03 -3.18 -12.06
CA HIS A 39 9.61 -2.94 -11.77
C HIS A 39 8.90 -4.21 -11.29
N PHE A 40 9.04 -5.33 -12.01
CA PHE A 40 8.29 -6.54 -11.66
C PHE A 40 8.77 -7.16 -10.36
N SER A 41 10.08 -7.23 -10.15
CA SER A 41 10.67 -7.76 -8.92
C SER A 41 10.29 -6.92 -7.70
N GLN A 42 10.32 -5.59 -7.82
CA GLN A 42 9.87 -4.69 -6.76
C GLN A 42 8.37 -4.79 -6.50
N PHE A 43 7.54 -4.87 -7.55
CA PHE A 43 6.09 -5.00 -7.39
C PHE A 43 5.72 -6.29 -6.67
N GLN A 44 6.31 -7.42 -7.07
CA GLN A 44 6.11 -8.72 -6.42
C GLN A 44 6.57 -8.72 -4.96
N MET A 45 7.68 -8.06 -4.66
CA MET A 45 8.15 -7.89 -3.28
C MET A 45 7.16 -7.08 -2.44
N GLN A 46 6.64 -5.97 -2.96
CA GLN A 46 5.67 -5.14 -2.23
C GLN A 46 4.29 -5.79 -2.15
N ALA A 47 3.93 -6.64 -3.10
CA ALA A 47 2.71 -7.43 -3.10
C ALA A 47 2.75 -8.64 -2.14
N GLY A 48 3.91 -8.92 -1.52
CA GLY A 48 4.09 -10.09 -0.65
C GLY A 48 4.17 -11.42 -1.39
N VAL A 49 4.40 -11.40 -2.71
CA VAL A 49 4.51 -12.60 -3.56
C VAL A 49 5.90 -13.21 -3.47
N THR A 50 6.93 -12.35 -3.49
CA THR A 50 8.33 -12.76 -3.45
C THR A 50 9.02 -12.15 -2.25
N GLY A 51 9.67 -12.98 -1.44
CA GLY A 51 10.54 -12.51 -0.36
C GLY A 51 10.50 -13.43 0.85
N ILE A 52 11.67 -13.61 1.47
CA ILE A 52 11.80 -14.27 2.78
C ILE A 52 11.37 -13.29 3.90
N ASN A 53 11.29 -12.00 3.56
CA ASN A 53 10.98 -10.93 4.50
C ASN A 53 9.50 -10.88 4.85
N THR A 54 9.22 -10.45 6.08
CA THR A 54 7.86 -10.19 6.55
C THR A 54 7.14 -9.20 5.63
N VAL A 55 5.92 -9.55 5.23
CA VAL A 55 5.05 -8.70 4.42
C VAL A 55 4.89 -7.33 5.08
N ARG A 56 5.26 -6.27 4.35
CA ARG A 56 5.15 -4.89 4.82
C ARG A 56 3.83 -4.31 4.34
N MET A 57 2.92 -4.06 5.29
CA MET A 57 1.67 -3.36 5.03
C MET A 57 1.78 -1.90 5.46
N TYR A 58 1.43 -1.00 4.56
CA TYR A 58 1.46 0.44 4.82
C TYR A 58 0.09 0.95 5.26
N ASN A 59 0.07 1.84 6.25
CA ASN A 59 -1.09 2.67 6.55
C ASN A 59 -0.99 3.94 5.69
N PRO A 60 -1.90 4.16 4.72
CA PRO A 60 -1.82 5.29 3.80
C PRO A 60 -1.93 6.64 4.51
N VAL A 61 -2.77 6.77 5.53
CA VAL A 61 -2.95 8.00 6.30
C VAL A 61 -1.70 8.32 7.10
N LYS A 62 -1.17 7.33 7.84
CA LYS A 62 0.07 7.51 8.59
C LYS A 62 1.24 7.89 7.68
N GLN A 63 1.38 7.21 6.54
CA GLN A 63 2.43 7.55 5.57
C GLN A 63 2.27 8.95 5.01
N SER A 64 1.04 9.39 4.75
CA SER A 64 0.76 10.73 4.29
C SER A 64 1.15 11.78 5.33
N MET A 65 0.72 11.63 6.59
CA MET A 65 1.09 12.54 7.68
C MET A 65 2.59 12.57 7.96
N ASP A 66 3.25 11.40 7.99
CA ASP A 66 4.68 11.29 8.30
C ASP A 66 5.58 11.94 7.21
N ASN A 67 5.11 12.05 5.95
CA ASN A 67 5.92 12.53 4.82
C ASN A 67 5.41 13.82 4.17
N ASP A 68 4.22 14.28 4.52
CA ASP A 68 3.57 15.47 3.96
C ASP A 68 2.74 16.18 5.04
N ALA A 69 3.34 16.48 6.20
CA ALA A 69 2.59 16.96 7.38
C ALA A 69 1.72 18.22 7.14
N GLU A 70 2.09 19.07 6.18
CA GLU A 70 1.33 20.27 5.79
C GLU A 70 0.34 20.03 4.64
N GLY A 71 0.34 18.82 4.07
CA GLY A 71 -0.49 18.46 2.93
C GLY A 71 -0.06 19.13 1.61
N ALA A 72 1.16 19.67 1.52
CA ALA A 72 1.63 20.43 0.37
C ALA A 72 1.67 19.56 -0.90
N PHE A 73 2.03 18.28 -0.78
CA PHE A 73 1.96 17.33 -1.89
C PHE A 73 0.52 17.09 -2.31
N ILE A 74 -0.38 16.80 -1.36
CA ILE A 74 -1.81 16.56 -1.65
C ILE A 74 -2.42 17.77 -2.35
N LYS A 75 -2.26 18.98 -1.79
CA LYS A 75 -2.84 20.21 -2.35
C LYS A 75 -2.34 20.53 -3.75
N ARG A 76 -1.11 20.13 -4.07
CA ARG A 76 -0.52 20.32 -5.40
C ARG A 76 -1.07 19.34 -6.44
N TRP A 77 -1.26 18.07 -6.06
CA TRP A 77 -1.60 17.00 -7.01
C TRP A 77 -3.08 16.62 -7.02
N VAL A 78 -3.84 17.06 -6.02
CA VAL A 78 -5.28 16.86 -5.86
C VAL A 78 -5.92 18.24 -5.67
N PRO A 79 -6.09 19.03 -6.75
CA PRO A 79 -6.47 20.44 -6.68
C PRO A 79 -7.84 20.66 -6.02
N GLU A 80 -8.75 19.70 -6.09
CA GLU A 80 -10.03 19.72 -5.37
C GLU A 80 -9.85 19.77 -3.84
N LEU A 81 -8.72 19.32 -3.29
CA LEU A 81 -8.38 19.39 -1.87
C LEU A 81 -7.53 20.60 -1.48
N SER A 82 -7.21 21.50 -2.43
CA SER A 82 -6.31 22.64 -2.20
C SER A 82 -6.73 23.55 -1.03
N ASN A 83 -8.04 23.78 -0.90
CA ASN A 83 -8.65 24.62 0.13
C ASN A 83 -8.98 23.86 1.44
N VAL A 84 -8.69 22.57 1.52
CA VAL A 84 -8.95 21.80 2.74
C VAL A 84 -7.96 22.24 3.85
N PRO A 85 -8.44 22.49 5.08
CA PRO A 85 -7.57 22.79 6.21
C PRO A 85 -6.58 21.66 6.49
N ILE A 86 -5.37 21.99 6.95
CA ILE A 86 -4.30 21.01 7.22
C ILE A 86 -4.76 19.91 8.20
N GLN A 87 -5.63 20.26 9.15
CA GLN A 87 -6.19 19.31 10.13
C GLN A 87 -6.99 18.16 9.48
N PHE A 88 -7.53 18.37 8.27
CA PHE A 88 -8.36 17.40 7.57
C PHE A 88 -7.75 16.91 6.26
N ILE A 89 -6.61 17.46 5.80
CA ILE A 89 -6.07 17.17 4.46
C ILE A 89 -5.74 15.68 4.25
N HIS A 90 -5.33 14.99 5.31
CA HIS A 90 -5.00 13.55 5.28
C HIS A 90 -6.22 12.64 5.50
N GLU A 91 -7.32 13.19 6.00
CA GLU A 91 -8.55 12.47 6.32
C GLU A 91 -9.79 13.31 5.96
N PRO A 92 -9.97 13.73 4.68
CA PRO A 92 -11.01 14.68 4.29
C PRO A 92 -12.43 14.15 4.53
N TRP A 93 -12.60 12.83 4.66
CA TRP A 93 -13.88 12.22 5.02
C TRP A 93 -14.33 12.50 6.46
N LYS A 94 -13.45 13.05 7.32
CA LYS A 94 -13.82 13.52 8.67
C LYS A 94 -14.46 14.91 8.67
N LEU A 95 -14.44 15.62 7.55
CA LEU A 95 -15.14 16.90 7.41
C LEU A 95 -16.65 16.71 7.61
N THR A 96 -17.31 17.69 8.23
CA THR A 96 -18.76 17.65 8.36
C THR A 96 -19.43 17.81 6.99
N ALA A 97 -20.69 17.38 6.86
CA ALA A 97 -21.45 17.57 5.63
C ALA A 97 -21.54 19.06 5.22
N LEU A 98 -21.56 19.98 6.19
CA LEU A 98 -21.59 21.41 5.95
C LEU A 98 -20.23 21.90 5.39
N ASP A 99 -19.12 21.48 5.99
CA ASP A 99 -17.77 21.86 5.52
C ASP A 99 -17.50 21.32 4.12
N ARG A 100 -17.89 20.06 3.85
CA ARG A 100 -17.75 19.47 2.50
C ARG A 100 -18.58 20.22 1.46
N LYS A 101 -19.78 20.67 1.82
CA LYS A 101 -20.60 21.52 0.94
C LYS A 101 -19.95 22.88 0.70
N PHE A 102 -19.43 23.52 1.73
CA PHE A 102 -18.76 24.82 1.63
C PHE A 102 -17.49 24.75 0.77
N LEU A 103 -16.74 23.64 0.86
CA LEU A 103 -15.54 23.39 0.07
C LEU A 103 -15.82 22.76 -1.31
N ASN A 104 -17.09 22.60 -1.71
CA ASN A 104 -17.51 21.95 -2.96
C ASN A 104 -16.98 20.51 -3.16
N LEU A 105 -16.79 19.76 -2.07
CA LEU A 105 -16.20 18.41 -2.12
C LEU A 105 -17.19 17.28 -2.41
N ASN A 106 -18.49 17.48 -2.19
CA ASN A 106 -19.49 16.40 -2.26
C ASN A 106 -19.50 15.62 -3.58
N ASN A 107 -19.16 16.28 -4.70
CA ASN A 107 -19.05 15.65 -6.02
C ASN A 107 -17.63 15.70 -6.59
N ALA A 108 -16.71 16.39 -5.91
CA ALA A 108 -15.36 16.61 -6.41
C ALA A 108 -14.35 15.59 -5.85
N TYR A 109 -14.57 15.09 -4.62
CA TYR A 109 -13.67 14.12 -4.00
C TYR A 109 -14.44 12.96 -3.33
N PRO A 110 -14.15 11.70 -3.68
CA PRO A 110 -14.92 10.56 -3.21
C PRO A 110 -14.67 10.25 -1.74
N ASP A 111 -15.61 9.52 -1.15
CA ASP A 111 -15.38 8.85 0.14
C ASP A 111 -14.37 7.70 0.01
N PRO A 112 -13.69 7.32 1.11
CA PRO A 112 -12.78 6.19 1.10
C PRO A 112 -13.47 4.92 0.64
N ILE A 113 -12.90 4.26 -0.36
CA ILE A 113 -13.40 2.97 -0.89
C ILE A 113 -13.38 1.89 0.20
N VAL A 114 -12.48 2.02 1.18
CA VAL A 114 -12.32 1.07 2.28
C VAL A 114 -11.90 1.77 3.58
N ASN A 115 -12.37 1.27 4.72
CA ASN A 115 -11.79 1.64 6.01
C ASN A 115 -10.39 1.02 6.16
N HIS A 116 -9.35 1.84 5.97
CA HIS A 116 -7.95 1.40 5.95
C HIS A 116 -7.48 0.77 7.28
N ILE A 117 -8.10 1.12 8.42
CA ILE A 117 -7.75 0.56 9.73
C ILE A 117 -8.25 -0.87 9.83
N GLU A 118 -9.52 -1.09 9.50
CA GLU A 118 -10.17 -2.40 9.52
C GLU A 118 -9.60 -3.32 8.46
N ALA A 119 -9.48 -2.84 7.22
CA ALA A 119 -8.88 -3.61 6.13
C ALA A 119 -7.43 -3.99 6.45
N GLY A 120 -6.65 -3.07 7.00
CA GLY A 120 -5.28 -3.38 7.44
C GLY A 120 -5.23 -4.41 8.57
N ARG A 121 -6.21 -4.42 9.48
CA ARG A 121 -6.31 -5.43 10.55
C ARG A 121 -6.65 -6.80 9.97
N GLU A 122 -7.63 -6.88 9.09
CA GLU A 122 -8.05 -8.12 8.45
C GLU A 122 -6.94 -8.69 7.54
N ALA A 123 -6.27 -7.83 6.77
CA ALA A 123 -5.11 -8.19 5.97
C ALA A 123 -4.01 -8.86 6.79
N ARG A 124 -3.64 -8.25 7.92
CA ARG A 124 -2.71 -8.84 8.89
C ARG A 124 -3.21 -10.21 9.34
N LYS A 125 -4.44 -10.29 9.85
CA LYS A 125 -4.99 -11.54 10.37
C LYS A 125 -4.90 -12.68 9.35
N ARG A 126 -5.32 -12.44 8.10
CA ARG A 126 -5.27 -13.44 7.01
C ARG A 126 -3.85 -13.86 6.63
N ILE A 127 -2.95 -12.90 6.44
CA ILE A 127 -1.58 -13.19 6.01
C ILE A 127 -0.83 -13.97 7.10
N TRP A 128 -0.98 -13.57 8.36
CA TRP A 128 -0.35 -14.23 9.48
C TRP A 128 -0.96 -15.60 9.78
N SER A 129 -2.27 -15.80 9.59
CA SER A 129 -2.88 -17.12 9.76
C SER A 129 -2.37 -18.13 8.72
N ILE A 130 -2.20 -17.71 7.48
CA ILE A 130 -1.61 -18.55 6.42
C ILE A 130 -0.16 -18.89 6.73
N ARG A 131 0.63 -17.93 7.20
CA ARG A 131 2.03 -18.15 7.58
C ARG A 131 2.20 -19.17 8.71
N ASN A 132 1.21 -19.26 9.60
CA ASN A 132 1.20 -20.20 10.71
C ASN A 132 0.68 -21.60 10.31
N ASN A 133 0.24 -21.80 9.06
CA ASN A 133 -0.22 -23.10 8.59
C ASN A 133 0.97 -24.10 8.52
N PRO A 134 0.85 -25.31 9.09
CA PRO A 134 1.92 -26.32 9.08
C PRO A 134 2.44 -26.65 7.67
N THR A 135 1.55 -26.75 6.69
CA THR A 135 1.91 -27.03 5.29
C THR A 135 2.75 -25.89 4.69
N VAL A 136 2.41 -24.63 5.00
CA VAL A 136 3.19 -23.47 4.55
C VAL A 136 4.59 -23.47 5.18
N GLN A 137 4.69 -23.85 6.45
CA GLN A 137 5.98 -23.94 7.14
C GLN A 137 6.85 -25.07 6.60
N GLU A 138 6.25 -26.23 6.30
CA GLU A 138 6.94 -27.36 5.68
C GLU A 138 7.45 -27.01 4.28
N GLU A 139 6.58 -26.44 3.44
CA GLU A 139 6.95 -26.02 2.09
C GLU A 139 8.03 -24.93 2.10
N SER A 140 7.95 -23.96 3.02
CA SER A 140 8.99 -22.95 3.21
C SER A 140 10.34 -23.59 3.53
N ARG A 141 10.38 -24.57 4.46
CA ARG A 141 11.60 -25.34 4.77
C ARG A 141 12.12 -26.11 3.55
N ARG A 142 11.23 -26.75 2.79
CA ARG A 142 11.58 -27.51 1.57
C ARG A 142 12.20 -26.60 0.50
N ILE A 143 11.59 -25.44 0.25
CA ILE A 143 12.08 -24.44 -0.72
C ILE A 143 13.44 -23.92 -0.30
N LEU A 144 13.61 -23.50 0.96
CA LEU A 144 14.89 -23.02 1.47
C LEU A 144 15.98 -24.09 1.35
N LYS A 145 15.69 -25.34 1.73
CA LYS A 145 16.65 -26.45 1.59
C LYS A 145 17.10 -26.67 0.14
N ARG A 146 16.20 -26.49 -0.84
CA ARG A 146 16.51 -26.67 -2.27
C ARG A 146 17.26 -25.49 -2.89
N HIS A 147 16.91 -24.27 -2.49
CA HIS A 147 17.33 -23.05 -3.18
C HIS A 147 18.32 -22.18 -2.39
N THR A 148 18.64 -22.52 -1.15
CA THR A 148 19.65 -21.84 -0.33
C THR A 148 20.76 -22.80 0.10
N LEU A 149 21.96 -22.25 0.32
CA LEU A 149 23.06 -23.02 0.87
C LEU A 149 22.77 -23.40 2.35
N PRO A 150 23.01 -24.66 2.76
CA PRO A 150 22.92 -25.05 4.16
C PRO A 150 23.84 -24.18 5.02
N GLY A 151 23.34 -23.63 6.12
CA GLY A 151 24.16 -22.96 7.14
C GLY A 151 24.27 -21.44 7.07
N ARG A 152 23.54 -20.74 6.18
CA ARG A 152 23.43 -19.28 6.25
C ARG A 152 22.56 -18.89 7.44
N ARG A 153 23.17 -18.61 8.60
CA ARG A 153 22.49 -18.06 9.78
C ARG A 153 21.74 -16.78 9.35
N ASN A 154 20.49 -16.67 9.77
CA ASN A 154 19.64 -15.50 9.54
C ASN A 154 20.42 -14.23 9.91
N ALA A 155 20.75 -13.41 8.89
CA ALA A 155 21.27 -12.07 9.05
C ALA A 155 20.10 -11.07 9.10
#